data_AF-A0A1C6KBI6-F1
#
_entry.id   AF-A0A1C6KBI6-F1
#
_cell.length_a   1.000
_cell.length_b   1.000
_cell.length_c   1.000
_cell.angle_alpha   90.00
_cell.angle_beta   90.00
_cell.angle_gamma   90.00
#
_symmetry.space_group_name_H-M   'P 1'
#
loop_
_entity.id
_entity.type
_entity.pdbx_description
1 polymer ?
#
loop_
_entity_poly.entity_id
_entity_poly.type
_entity_poly.pdbx_seq_one_letter_code
_entity_poly.pdbx_strand_id
1 'polypeptide(L)'
;MNINFLGPVFPTDPYAQMAFVEILNTLLVANNIMEVNRMLIHRNANPAYGSLSGYFRWSYAGNHFTLWQRVEYNSPVCFGQRIFSIHFGMLASRDRERDSPTLN
;
A
#
# COMPACT_ATOMS: atom_id res chain seq x y z
N MET A 1 0.48 8.73 11.57
CA MET A 1 0.53 8.49 10.10
C MET A 1 -0.70 9.13 9.48
N ASN A 2 -0.53 10.02 8.50
CA ASN A 2 -1.65 10.65 7.79
C ASN A 2 -1.67 10.13 6.34
N ILE A 3 -2.76 9.48 5.93
CA ILE A 3 -2.93 8.93 4.58
C ILE A 3 -3.91 9.83 3.83
N ASN A 4 -3.41 10.58 2.85
CA ASN A 4 -4.25 11.42 2.02
C ASN A 4 -4.80 10.59 0.86
N PHE A 5 -6.10 10.30 0.90
CA PHE A 5 -6.79 9.67 -0.21
C PHE A 5 -6.99 10.70 -1.32
N LEU A 6 -6.39 10.41 -2.46
CA LEU A 6 -6.45 11.23 -3.65
C LEU A 6 -7.62 10.82 -4.55
N GLY A 7 -8.16 9.60 -4.42
CA GLY A 7 -9.26 9.09 -5.22
C GLY A 7 -9.89 7.82 -4.62
N PRO A 8 -11.05 7.39 -5.15
CA PRO A 8 -11.75 6.20 -4.64
C PRO A 8 -11.12 4.90 -5.16
N VAL A 9 -11.51 3.79 -4.54
CA VAL A 9 -11.35 2.45 -5.10
C VAL A 9 -12.63 2.13 -5.89
N PHE A 10 -12.51 1.92 -7.19
CA PHE A 10 -13.62 1.57 -8.06
C PHE A 10 -13.98 0.08 -7.91
N PRO A 11 -15.26 -0.29 -8.00
CA PRO A 11 -15.70 -1.69 -7.90
C PRO A 11 -15.51 -2.41 -9.24
N THR A 12 -14.27 -2.55 -9.71
CA THR A 12 -13.93 -3.21 -10.98
C THR A 12 -14.00 -4.73 -10.91
N ASP A 13 -13.92 -5.29 -9.70
CA ASP A 13 -13.92 -6.72 -9.41
C ASP A 13 -14.42 -6.95 -7.97
N PRO A 14 -15.11 -8.07 -7.68
CA PRO A 14 -15.61 -8.37 -6.33
C PRO A 14 -14.54 -8.34 -5.23
N TYR A 15 -13.28 -8.60 -5.59
CA TYR A 15 -12.17 -8.66 -4.64
C TYR A 15 -11.30 -7.41 -4.60
N ALA A 16 -11.54 -6.42 -5.48
CA ALA A 16 -10.71 -5.21 -5.55
C ALA A 16 -10.67 -4.45 -4.20
N GLN A 17 -11.80 -4.37 -3.49
CA GLN A 17 -11.86 -3.74 -2.17
C GLN A 17 -11.11 -4.53 -1.10
N MET A 18 -11.19 -5.86 -1.13
CA MET A 18 -10.46 -6.71 -0.17
C MET A 18 -8.94 -6.62 -0.40
N ALA A 19 -8.50 -6.68 -1.65
CA ALA A 19 -7.09 -6.49 -2.00
C ALA A 19 -6.58 -5.09 -1.58
N PHE A 20 -7.41 -4.05 -1.75
CA PHE A 20 -7.06 -2.71 -1.26
C PHE A 20 -6.88 -2.67 0.27
N VAL A 21 -7.80 -3.27 1.03
CA VAL A 21 -7.72 -3.32 2.49
C VAL A 21 -6.48 -4.06 2.95
N GLU A 22 -6.07 -5.12 2.25
CA GLU A 22 -4.85 -5.85 2.57
C GLU A 22 -3.57 -5.00 2.34
N ILE A 23 -3.52 -4.22 1.26
CA ILE A 23 -2.44 -3.26 1.03
C ILE A 23 -2.45 -2.17 2.11
N LEU A 24 -3.62 -1.63 2.45
CA LEU A 24 -3.75 -0.60 3.47
C LEU A 24 -3.30 -1.10 4.84
N ASN A 25 -3.73 -2.30 5.24
CA ASN A 25 -3.31 -2.93 6.50
C ASN A 25 -1.80 -3.18 6.52
N THR A 26 -1.21 -3.59 5.39
CA THR A 26 0.23 -3.75 5.27
C THR A 26 0.97 -2.43 5.55
N LEU A 27 0.47 -1.32 5.00
CA LEU A 27 1.05 0.01 5.23
C LEU A 27 0.87 0.50 6.68
N LEU A 28 -0.25 0.15 7.31
CA LEU A 28 -0.56 0.56 8.69
C LEU A 28 0.23 -0.25 9.73
N VAL A 29 0.51 -1.52 9.46
CA VAL A 29 1.24 -2.42 10.36
C VAL A 29 2.75 -2.29 10.23
N ALA A 30 3.27 -2.07 9.02
CA ALA A 30 4.70 -1.97 8.80
C ALA A 30 5.31 -0.78 9.54
N ASN A 31 6.51 -0.99 10.09
CA ASN A 31 7.24 0.04 10.82
C ASN A 31 7.99 0.96 9.87
N ASN A 32 8.58 0.40 8.82
CA ASN A 32 9.37 1.13 7.84
C ASN A 32 9.06 0.68 6.41
N ILE A 33 9.60 1.41 5.45
CA ILE A 33 9.30 1.18 4.03
C ILE A 33 9.85 -0.15 3.50
N MET A 34 10.94 -0.66 4.08
CA MET A 34 11.50 -1.96 3.71
C MET A 34 10.56 -3.09 4.16
N GLU A 35 9.97 -2.96 5.34
CA GLU A 35 8.97 -3.89 5.84
C GLU A 35 7.69 -3.87 5.01
N VAL A 36 7.22 -2.69 4.59
CA VAL A 36 6.12 -2.57 3.61
C VAL A 36 6.41 -3.40 2.37
N ASN A 37 7.59 -3.23 1.76
CA ASN A 37 7.95 -3.96 0.55
C ASN A 37 7.99 -5.48 0.78
N ARG A 38 8.62 -5.93 1.88
CA ARG A 38 8.68 -7.34 2.26
C ARG A 38 7.28 -7.95 2.45
N MET A 39 6.40 -7.24 3.16
CA MET A 39 5.04 -7.69 3.42
C MET A 39 4.20 -7.72 2.13
N LEU A 40 4.30 -6.69 1.27
CA LEU A 40 3.59 -6.66 -0.01
C LEU A 40 4.02 -7.80 -0.92
N ILE A 41 5.31 -8.14 -0.98
CA ILE A 41 5.79 -9.31 -1.74
C ILE A 41 5.20 -10.60 -1.19
N HIS A 42 5.24 -10.77 0.15
CA HIS A 42 4.74 -12.00 0.79
C HIS A 42 3.22 -12.17 0.63
N ARG A 43 2.47 -11.07 0.73
CA ARG A 43 1.00 -11.04 0.59
C ARG A 43 0.54 -10.92 -0.86
N ASN A 44 1.46 -10.75 -1.82
CA ASN A 44 1.08 -10.49 -3.21
C ASN A 44 0.26 -11.63 -3.79
N ALA A 45 0.49 -12.88 -3.40
CA ALA A 45 -0.27 -14.02 -3.89
C ALA A 45 -1.25 -14.50 -2.81
N ASN A 46 -2.54 -14.41 -3.10
CA ASN A 46 -3.61 -14.92 -2.24
C ASN A 46 -4.45 -15.97 -2.99
N PRO A 47 -4.67 -17.18 -2.43
CA PRO A 47 -5.49 -18.21 -3.06
C PRO A 47 -6.95 -17.80 -3.30
N ALA A 48 -7.51 -16.88 -2.52
CA ALA A 48 -8.92 -16.51 -2.58
C ALA A 48 -9.26 -15.52 -3.70
N TYR A 49 -8.32 -14.63 -4.04
CA TYR A 49 -8.58 -13.53 -4.97
C TYR A 49 -7.42 -13.25 -5.94
N GLY A 50 -6.42 -14.13 -6.00
CA GLY A 50 -5.27 -13.94 -6.87
C GLY A 50 -4.30 -12.91 -6.29
N SER A 51 -3.76 -12.03 -7.14
CA SER A 51 -2.65 -11.16 -6.74
C SER A 51 -3.01 -9.72 -6.45
N LEU A 52 -2.42 -9.15 -5.39
CA LEU A 52 -2.55 -7.72 -5.08
C LEU A 52 -2.07 -6.87 -6.26
N SER A 53 -0.96 -7.27 -6.89
CA SER A 53 -0.38 -6.63 -8.07
C SER A 53 -1.25 -6.72 -9.33
N GLY A 54 -2.20 -7.64 -9.34
CA GLY A 54 -3.18 -7.80 -10.41
C GLY A 54 -4.31 -6.79 -10.31
N TYR A 55 -4.63 -6.28 -9.12
CA TYR A 55 -5.62 -5.21 -8.94
C TYR A 55 -4.97 -3.83 -8.85
N PHE A 56 -3.79 -3.74 -8.25
CA PHE A 56 -3.14 -2.48 -7.95
C PHE A 56 -1.72 -2.44 -8.48
N ARG A 57 -1.28 -1.24 -8.83
CA ARG A 57 0.12 -0.94 -9.10
C ARG A 57 0.61 -0.02 -7.99
N TRP A 58 1.73 -0.37 -7.38
CA TRP A 58 2.43 0.51 -6.45
C TRP A 58 3.82 0.87 -6.95
N SER A 59 4.33 1.99 -6.48
CA SER A 59 5.71 2.40 -6.73
C SER A 59 6.29 3.19 -5.57
N TYR A 60 7.61 3.17 -5.47
CA TYR A 60 8.41 3.98 -4.57
C TYR A 60 9.05 5.09 -5.42
N ALA A 61 8.45 6.28 -5.42
CA ALA A 61 8.90 7.40 -6.24
C ALA A 61 9.39 8.55 -5.34
N GLY A 62 10.70 8.81 -5.36
CA GLY A 62 11.34 9.74 -4.43
C GLY A 62 11.11 9.29 -2.99
N ASN A 63 10.49 10.15 -2.18
CA ASN A 63 10.15 9.84 -0.79
C ASN A 63 8.69 9.40 -0.59
N HIS A 64 8.01 8.89 -1.62
CA HIS A 64 6.59 8.54 -1.54
C HIS A 64 6.30 7.11 -1.98
N PHE A 65 5.40 6.45 -1.24
CA PHE A 65 4.68 5.27 -1.68
C PHE A 65 3.40 5.73 -2.38
N THR A 66 3.19 5.29 -3.62
CA THR A 66 2.00 5.65 -4.40
C THR A 66 1.26 4.40 -4.84
N LEU A 67 -0.07 4.45 -4.79
CA LEU A 67 -0.95 3.34 -5.17
C LEU A 67 -1.93 3.78 -6.26
N TRP A 68 -2.03 2.97 -7.31
CA TRP A 68 -3.03 3.10 -8.38
C TRP A 68 -3.83 1.81 -8.51
N GLN A 69 -5.09 1.95 -8.89
CA GLN A 69 -5.93 0.82 -9.28
C GLN A 69 -5.82 0.57 -10.78
N ARG A 70 -5.69 -0.70 -11.17
CA ARG A 70 -5.80 -1.15 -12.55
C ARG A 70 -7.26 -1.15 -12.97
N VAL A 71 -7.52 -0.85 -14.24
CA VAL A 71 -8.91 -0.77 -14.75
C VAL A 71 -9.61 -2.13 -14.71
N GLU A 72 -8.84 -3.21 -14.81
CA GLU A 72 -9.28 -4.61 -14.72
C GLU A 72 -8.15 -5.45 -14.12
N TYR A 73 -8.46 -6.68 -13.68
CA TYR A 73 -7.46 -7.59 -13.12
C TYR A 73 -6.36 -7.89 -14.16
N ASN A 74 -5.10 -7.72 -13.75
CA ASN A 74 -3.89 -7.81 -14.58
C ASN A 74 -3.81 -6.83 -15.76
N SER A 75 -4.71 -5.84 -15.86
CA SER A 75 -4.66 -4.85 -16.94
C SER A 75 -3.37 -4.03 -16.87
N PRO A 76 -2.68 -3.78 -18.00
CA PRO A 76 -1.52 -2.91 -18.02
C PRO A 76 -1.87 -1.45 -17.73
N VAL A 77 -3.15 -1.08 -17.83
CA VAL A 77 -3.65 0.28 -17.65
C VAL A 77 -4.18 0.50 -16.24
N CYS A 78 -3.86 1.65 -15.64
CA CYS A 78 -4.40 2.11 -14.38
C CYS A 78 -5.36 3.27 -14.60
N PHE A 79 -6.28 3.48 -13.65
CA PHE A 79 -7.02 4.73 -13.59
C PHE A 79 -6.04 5.90 -13.47
N GLY A 80 -6.36 7.02 -14.13
CA GLY A 80 -5.49 8.20 -14.17
C GLY A 80 -5.26 8.84 -12.79
N GLN A 81 -6.18 8.61 -11.85
CA GLN A 81 -6.11 9.11 -10.48
C GLN A 81 -5.43 8.09 -9.57
N ARG A 82 -4.52 8.58 -8.72
CA ARG A 82 -3.95 7.79 -7.62
C ARG A 82 -4.99 7.59 -6.53
N ILE A 83 -4.93 6.46 -5.84
CA ILE A 83 -5.76 6.23 -4.66
C ILE A 83 -5.19 6.99 -3.47
N PHE A 84 -3.87 6.91 -3.25
CA PHE A 84 -3.17 7.72 -2.25
C PHE A 84 -1.67 7.85 -2.55
N SER A 85 -1.04 8.76 -1.81
CA SER A 85 0.41 8.95 -1.76
C SER A 85 0.85 9.15 -0.31
N ILE A 86 1.79 8.35 0.18
CA ILE A 86 2.25 8.35 1.58
C ILE A 86 3.74 8.70 1.60
N HIS A 87 4.11 9.75 2.34
CA HIS A 87 5.50 10.15 2.52
C HIS A 87 6.26 9.20 3.48
N PHE A 88 7.45 8.74 3.08
CA PHE A 88 8.28 7.81 3.85
C PHE A 88 8.76 8.39 5.18
N GLY A 89 8.95 9.71 5.28
CA GLY A 89 9.31 10.36 6.54
C GLY A 89 8.33 10.02 7.67
N MET A 90 7.06 9.74 7.35
CA MET A 90 6.07 9.29 8.35
C MET A 90 6.27 7.84 8.81
N LEU A 91 6.80 6.97 7.95
CA LEU A 91 7.14 5.60 8.32
C LEU A 91 8.48 5.58 9.09
N ALA A 92 9.47 6.35 8.64
CA ALA A 92 10.75 6.49 9.33
C ALA A 92 10.63 7.12 10.74
N SER A 93 9.66 8.02 10.98
CA SER A 93 9.39 8.54 12.32
C SER A 93 8.89 7.46 13.29
N ARG A 94 8.13 6.45 12.82
CA ARG A 94 7.66 5.34 13.67
C ARG A 94 8.80 4.44 14.14
N ASP A 95 9.76 4.19 13.25
CA ASP A 95 11.01 3.47 13.57
C ASP A 95 11.73 4.18 14.73
N ARG A 96 11.85 5.51 14.63
CA ARG A 96 12.49 6.35 15.65
C ARG A 96 11.74 6.43 16.98
N GLU A 97 10.41 6.54 16.97
CA GLU A 97 9.61 6.60 18.21
C GLU A 97 9.74 5.31 19.03
N ARG A 98 9.83 4.14 18.39
CA ARG A 98 9.99 2.84 19.05
C ARG A 98 11.40 2.59 19.59
N ASP A 99 12.42 3.08 18.88
CA ASP A 99 13.82 3.00 19.31
C ASP A 99 14.19 4.05 20.38
N SER A 100 13.27 4.94 20.76
CA SER A 100 13.44 5.77 21.95
C SER A 100 13.51 4.83 23.15
N PRO A 101 14.65 4.71 23.85
CA PRO A 101 14.67 3.97 25.09
C PRO A 101 13.72 4.69 26.04
N THR A 102 12.72 3.99 26.56
CA THR A 102 12.04 4.42 27.77
C THR A 102 13.13 4.62 28.82
N LEU A 103 13.50 5.89 29.07
CA LEU A 103 14.30 6.25 30.24
C LEU A 103 13.43 5.93 31.46
N ASN A 104 13.63 4.74 32.00
CA ASN A 104 13.22 4.36 33.35
C ASN A 104 14.46 4.43 34.25
#